data_AF-A0A5B0M6F7-F1
#
_entry.id   AF-A0A5B0M6F7-F1
#
_cell.length_a   1.000
_cell.length_b   1.000
_cell.length_c   1.000
_cell.angle_alpha   90.00
_cell.angle_beta   90.00
_cell.angle_gamma   90.00
#
_symmetry.space_group_name_H-M   'P 1'
#
loop_
_entity.id
_entity.type
_entity.pdbx_description
1 polymer ?
#
loop_
_entity_poly.entity_id
_entity_poly.type
_entity_poly.pdbx_seq_one_letter_code
_entity_poly.pdbx_strand_id
1 'polypeptide(L)'
;MLANGMPWRKNALIWAPRWLKPRLKSKMTESLRSVLGTRESSSGLTACVLPTSIKDGNLYIGYPSGATDWTLISVRPVSQRFAIPNLDAEKLESSIQSLERPRPESLVEWGALILRTSNPDLKVNLTRHAVGLFRKGDIPILALSTTPEEFSLPPETPSRESVQMVRPGDVLKRGKGGSLANRIKLLHALANIELWAIDLAWDIITRFAQEKINGKLLPRAFFTDFGKVAEDEAKHFTLLREALRRLGSDWGELPIHDGLWQSARDTSHSLISRICIIHLVHEARGLDVNPTQIKRVRDAGDLETAQSLEIIHADEVTHVAAGHRWLCYICNNSVPKTAPVSVFRKEVKTHFFGKLKPPFNVEDRAKAGLDPSFYEDF
;
A
#
# COMPACT_ATOMS: atom_id res chain seq x y z
N MET A 1 -23.56 -33.32 -16.12
CA MET A 1 -22.53 -34.36 -15.98
C MET A 1 -21.17 -33.73 -16.23
N LEU A 2 -20.22 -34.09 -15.35
CA LEU A 2 -18.78 -33.73 -15.28
C LEU A 2 -18.44 -32.26 -14.96
N ALA A 3 -17.54 -31.89 -14.05
CA ALA A 3 -17.07 -32.40 -12.75
C ALA A 3 -16.19 -31.28 -12.12
N ASN A 4 -16.30 -31.11 -10.80
CA ASN A 4 -15.28 -30.63 -9.83
C ASN A 4 -14.58 -29.25 -9.97
N GLY A 5 -14.70 -28.42 -8.90
CA GLY A 5 -13.74 -27.35 -8.59
C GLY A 5 -14.17 -26.36 -7.49
N MET A 6 -13.83 -26.69 -6.22
CA MET A 6 -13.73 -25.90 -4.96
C MET A 6 -14.54 -24.59 -4.69
N PRO A 7 -15.02 -24.39 -3.44
CA PRO A 7 -15.78 -23.20 -3.05
C PRO A 7 -14.89 -21.98 -2.73
N TRP A 8 -15.23 -20.83 -3.31
CA TRP A 8 -14.59 -19.54 -3.07
C TRP A 8 -15.13 -18.89 -1.78
N ARG A 9 -14.25 -18.45 -0.87
CA ARG A 9 -14.61 -17.59 0.29
C ARG A 9 -14.07 -16.18 0.06
N LYS A 10 -14.94 -15.16 0.05
CA LYS A 10 -14.61 -13.74 -0.24
C LYS A 10 -15.11 -12.81 0.87
N ASN A 11 -14.24 -11.90 1.33
CA ASN A 11 -14.60 -10.65 2.01
C ASN A 11 -14.15 -9.49 1.11
N ALA A 12 -14.96 -8.44 0.97
CA ALA A 12 -14.68 -7.28 0.11
C ALA A 12 -15.09 -5.96 0.81
N LEU A 13 -14.33 -4.88 0.57
CA LEU A 13 -14.63 -3.49 0.94
C LEU A 13 -14.68 -2.63 -0.33
N ILE A 14 -15.60 -1.65 -0.40
CA ILE A 14 -15.88 -0.81 -1.58
C ILE A 14 -15.86 0.68 -1.18
N TRP A 15 -15.35 1.56 -2.06
CA TRP A 15 -15.39 3.03 -1.92
C TRP A 15 -15.60 3.74 -3.28
N ALA A 16 -16.25 4.93 -3.32
CA ALA A 16 -16.54 5.70 -4.55
C ALA A 16 -16.74 7.23 -4.33
N PRO A 17 -16.36 8.10 -5.30
CA PRO A 17 -16.94 9.45 -5.52
C PRO A 17 -17.68 9.62 -6.88
N ARG A 18 -18.56 10.65 -6.97
CA ARG A 18 -19.63 10.98 -7.98
C ARG A 18 -19.12 11.43 -9.39
N TRP A 19 -19.89 11.42 -10.50
CA TRP A 19 -21.02 12.32 -10.90
C TRP A 19 -21.91 11.84 -12.12
N LEU A 20 -23.18 12.30 -12.16
CA LEU A 20 -24.22 12.40 -13.26
C LEU A 20 -25.30 11.30 -13.53
N LYS A 21 -26.57 11.76 -13.72
CA LYS A 21 -27.93 11.12 -13.77
C LYS A 21 -28.46 10.79 -15.21
N PRO A 22 -29.69 10.22 -15.45
CA PRO A 22 -30.50 9.20 -14.71
C PRO A 22 -31.22 8.13 -15.61
N ARG A 23 -31.64 6.96 -15.04
CA ARG A 23 -33.05 6.45 -14.96
C ARG A 23 -33.22 4.93 -14.65
N LEU A 24 -34.08 4.67 -13.66
CA LEU A 24 -35.17 3.67 -13.56
C LEU A 24 -35.01 2.27 -12.87
N LYS A 25 -35.86 2.16 -11.82
CA LYS A 25 -36.78 1.09 -11.33
C LYS A 25 -36.26 -0.12 -10.53
N SER A 26 -36.87 -0.23 -9.35
CA SER A 26 -36.68 -1.20 -8.27
C SER A 26 -37.51 -2.48 -8.41
N LYS A 27 -37.12 -3.53 -7.66
CA LYS A 27 -38.03 -4.31 -6.80
C LYS A 27 -37.25 -5.19 -5.80
N MET A 28 -37.72 -5.21 -4.55
CA MET A 28 -37.24 -5.98 -3.38
C MET A 28 -38.09 -7.24 -3.17
N THR A 29 -37.50 -8.29 -2.56
CA THR A 29 -38.16 -9.14 -1.52
C THR A 29 -37.13 -9.90 -0.64
N GLU A 30 -37.32 -9.69 0.67
CA GLU A 30 -36.95 -10.34 1.96
C GLU A 30 -35.75 -11.30 2.26
N SER A 31 -35.12 -10.92 3.38
CA SER A 31 -34.64 -11.65 4.59
C SER A 31 -33.45 -12.61 4.56
N LEU A 32 -32.34 -12.14 5.15
CA LEU A 32 -31.55 -12.83 6.19
C LEU A 32 -30.73 -11.76 6.93
N ARG A 33 -31.08 -11.48 8.19
CA ARG A 33 -30.40 -10.50 9.05
C ARG A 33 -29.10 -11.11 9.60
N SER A 34 -27.95 -10.59 9.19
CA SER A 34 -26.74 -10.59 10.03
C SER A 34 -26.38 -9.15 10.34
N VAL A 35 -26.41 -8.83 11.62
CA VAL A 35 -26.29 -7.47 12.19
C VAL A 35 -24.87 -6.94 12.02
N LEU A 36 -24.69 -5.99 11.10
CA LEU A 36 -23.67 -4.94 11.19
C LEU A 36 -24.36 -3.64 10.78
N GLY A 37 -24.98 -2.98 11.76
CA GLY A 37 -25.60 -1.67 11.56
C GLY A 37 -24.55 -0.63 11.19
N THR A 38 -24.92 0.30 10.33
CA THR A 38 -24.18 1.54 10.04
C THR A 38 -24.00 2.33 11.33
N ARG A 39 -22.89 2.11 12.04
CA ARG A 39 -22.47 3.04 13.07
C ARG A 39 -21.78 4.19 12.36
N GLU A 40 -22.29 5.41 12.60
CA GLU A 40 -21.53 6.62 12.32
C GLU A 40 -20.14 6.46 12.94
N SER A 41 -19.10 6.55 12.11
CA SER A 41 -17.75 6.59 12.63
C SER A 41 -17.58 7.92 13.35
N SER A 42 -17.17 7.89 14.62
CA SER A 42 -16.77 9.07 15.39
C SER A 42 -15.61 9.85 14.75
N SER A 43 -14.97 9.27 13.72
CA SER A 43 -13.92 9.88 12.91
C SER A 43 -14.41 10.61 11.66
N GLY A 44 -15.70 10.57 11.31
CA GLY A 44 -16.19 11.20 10.07
C GLY A 44 -15.77 10.50 8.77
N LEU A 45 -15.08 9.35 8.85
CA LEU A 45 -14.87 8.45 7.71
C LEU A 45 -16.06 7.50 7.60
N THR A 46 -16.85 7.64 6.56
CA THR A 46 -17.77 6.60 6.12
C THR A 46 -16.98 5.57 5.31
N ALA A 47 -16.35 4.61 6.00
CA ALA A 47 -16.17 3.31 5.38
C ALA A 47 -17.57 2.73 5.19
N CYS A 48 -18.07 2.70 3.95
CA CYS A 48 -19.33 2.01 3.66
C CYS A 48 -19.08 0.51 3.80
N VAL A 49 -19.28 0.00 5.02
CA VAL A 49 -19.43 -1.44 5.22
C VAL A 49 -20.81 -1.78 4.67
N LEU A 50 -20.82 -2.29 3.43
CA LEU A 50 -22.03 -2.70 2.76
C LEU A 50 -22.41 -4.10 3.25
N PRO A 51 -23.68 -4.34 3.60
CA PRO A 51 -24.10 -5.68 3.96
C PRO A 51 -23.90 -6.59 2.75
N THR A 52 -23.14 -7.66 2.91
CA THR A 52 -22.92 -8.63 1.84
C THR A 52 -23.64 -9.93 2.16
N SER A 53 -24.15 -10.62 1.14
CA SER A 53 -24.72 -11.95 1.29
C SER A 53 -24.36 -12.82 0.09
N ILE A 54 -24.25 -14.12 0.31
CA ILE A 54 -24.01 -15.10 -0.75
C ILE A 54 -25.29 -15.92 -0.89
N LYS A 55 -25.88 -15.92 -2.08
CA LYS A 55 -27.04 -16.77 -2.42
C LYS A 55 -26.79 -17.42 -3.78
N ASP A 56 -26.96 -18.73 -3.85
CA ASP A 56 -26.81 -19.52 -5.09
C ASP A 56 -25.46 -19.28 -5.82
N GLY A 57 -24.37 -19.15 -5.04
CA GLY A 57 -23.03 -18.90 -5.58
C GLY A 57 -22.76 -17.45 -6.04
N ASN A 58 -23.74 -16.55 -5.95
CA ASN A 58 -23.59 -15.14 -6.31
C ASN A 58 -23.38 -14.27 -5.06
N LEU A 59 -22.42 -13.33 -5.14
CA LEU A 59 -22.17 -12.31 -4.11
C LEU A 59 -23.10 -11.12 -4.33
N TYR A 60 -23.94 -10.84 -3.34
CA TYR A 60 -24.79 -9.66 -3.28
C TYR A 60 -24.16 -8.65 -2.34
N ILE A 61 -24.12 -7.40 -2.78
CA ILE A 61 -23.58 -6.29 -2.01
C ILE A 61 -24.70 -5.28 -1.85
N GLY A 62 -25.03 -4.93 -0.60
CA GLY A 62 -26.04 -3.93 -0.29
C GLY A 62 -25.63 -2.56 -0.81
N TYR A 63 -26.60 -1.74 -1.13
CA TYR A 63 -26.36 -0.37 -1.57
C TYR A 63 -25.82 0.49 -0.41
N PRO A 64 -24.92 1.44 -0.67
CA PRO A 64 -24.48 2.39 0.34
C PRO A 64 -25.67 3.22 0.84
N SER A 65 -25.91 3.20 2.16
CA SER A 65 -27.01 3.93 2.78
C SER A 65 -26.89 5.44 2.49
N GLY A 66 -27.92 6.03 1.88
CA GLY A 66 -27.95 7.47 1.55
C GLY A 66 -27.30 7.83 0.21
N ALA A 67 -26.65 6.90 -0.49
CA ALA A 67 -26.13 7.13 -1.83
C ALA A 67 -27.22 6.82 -2.87
N THR A 68 -27.60 7.83 -3.66
CA THR A 68 -28.59 7.71 -4.74
C THR A 68 -27.97 7.33 -6.08
N ASP A 69 -26.67 7.57 -6.25
CA ASP A 69 -25.88 7.24 -7.45
C ASP A 69 -24.56 6.60 -7.00
N TRP A 70 -24.35 5.32 -7.32
CA TRP A 70 -23.10 4.61 -7.05
C TRP A 70 -22.79 3.62 -8.19
N THR A 71 -21.51 3.40 -8.46
CA THR A 71 -21.05 2.41 -9.45
C THR A 71 -20.02 1.50 -8.80
N LEU A 72 -20.20 0.19 -8.97
CA LEU A 72 -19.21 -0.79 -8.58
C LEU A 72 -18.05 -0.74 -9.58
N ILE A 73 -16.94 -0.09 -9.20
CA ILE A 73 -15.79 0.09 -10.09
C ILE A 73 -15.08 -1.25 -10.36
N SER A 74 -14.85 -2.04 -9.32
CA SER A 74 -14.34 -3.40 -9.47
C SER A 74 -14.64 -4.25 -8.23
N VAL A 75 -14.83 -5.56 -8.43
CA VAL A 75 -14.79 -6.57 -7.36
C VAL A 75 -13.50 -7.33 -7.53
N ARG A 76 -12.54 -7.08 -6.65
CA ARG A 76 -11.27 -7.79 -6.69
C ARG A 76 -11.28 -8.90 -5.64
N PRO A 77 -11.06 -10.16 -6.02
CA PRO A 77 -10.74 -11.16 -5.02
C PRO A 77 -9.47 -10.71 -4.31
N VAL A 78 -9.51 -10.58 -2.99
CA VAL A 78 -8.26 -10.59 -2.22
C VAL A 78 -7.71 -12.00 -2.44
N SER A 79 -6.64 -12.09 -3.22
CA SER A 79 -6.04 -13.36 -3.59
C SER A 79 -5.72 -14.15 -2.32
N GLN A 80 -6.47 -15.22 -2.04
CA GLN A 80 -6.04 -16.27 -1.11
C GLN A 80 -4.80 -17.00 -1.64
N ARG A 81 -4.43 -16.81 -2.91
CA ARG A 81 -3.21 -17.35 -3.53
C ARG A 81 -1.94 -16.55 -3.23
N PHE A 82 -1.98 -15.60 -2.29
CA PHE A 82 -0.76 -15.04 -1.68
C PHE A 82 -0.71 -15.23 -0.15
N ALA A 83 -1.26 -16.34 0.34
CA ALA A 83 -0.42 -17.19 1.17
C ALA A 83 0.69 -17.71 0.24
N ILE A 84 1.78 -16.95 0.08
CA ILE A 84 2.97 -17.49 -0.58
C ILE A 84 3.30 -18.79 0.17
N PRO A 85 3.35 -19.94 -0.52
CA PRO A 85 3.71 -21.19 0.13
C PRO A 85 5.10 -21.01 0.70
N ASN A 86 5.24 -21.28 2.00
CA ASN A 86 6.44 -21.11 2.82
C ASN A 86 6.68 -19.71 3.41
N LEU A 87 5.67 -19.15 4.08
CA LEU A 87 5.97 -18.81 5.47
C LEU A 87 6.05 -20.15 6.19
N ASP A 88 7.24 -20.72 6.23
CA ASP A 88 7.52 -21.77 7.19
C ASP A 88 7.24 -21.17 8.56
N ALA A 89 6.09 -21.52 9.13
CA ALA A 89 5.62 -20.94 10.38
C ALA A 89 6.66 -21.20 11.48
N GLU A 90 7.42 -22.29 11.39
CA GLU A 90 8.55 -22.59 12.27
C GLU A 90 9.70 -21.62 12.03
N LYS A 91 10.01 -21.29 10.77
CA LYS A 91 11.06 -20.30 10.43
C LYS A 91 10.68 -18.88 10.85
N LEU A 92 9.41 -18.49 10.70
CA LEU A 92 8.88 -17.20 11.20
C LEU A 92 8.92 -17.17 12.73
N GLU A 93 8.39 -18.21 13.38
CA GLU A 93 8.34 -18.29 14.83
C GLU A 93 9.76 -18.35 15.42
N SER A 94 10.67 -19.10 14.81
CA SER A 94 12.10 -19.11 15.15
C SER A 94 12.73 -17.73 14.98
N SER A 95 12.44 -17.02 13.88
CA SER A 95 12.94 -15.66 13.67
C SER A 95 12.39 -14.70 14.72
N ILE A 96 11.10 -14.79 15.06
CA ILE A 96 10.46 -13.97 16.11
C ILE A 96 11.03 -14.32 17.49
N GLN A 97 11.27 -15.60 17.77
CA GLN A 97 11.86 -16.07 19.03
C GLN A 97 13.33 -15.65 19.17
N SER A 98 14.05 -15.49 18.07
CA SER A 98 15.44 -15.01 18.05
C SER A 98 15.56 -13.50 18.31
N LEU A 99 14.46 -12.75 18.28
CA LEU A 99 14.46 -11.34 18.66
C LEU A 99 14.70 -11.20 20.17
N GLU A 100 15.70 -10.41 20.56
CA GLU A 100 15.87 -10.01 21.95
C GLU A 100 14.63 -9.22 22.43
N ARG A 101 14.07 -9.64 23.57
CA ARG A 101 12.82 -9.12 24.17
C ARG A 101 12.99 -7.68 24.69
N PRO A 102 11.92 -6.85 24.79
CA PRO A 102 10.49 -7.22 24.81
C PRO A 102 9.85 -7.41 23.42
N ARG A 103 8.90 -8.35 23.35
CA ARG A 103 8.11 -8.61 22.13
C ARG A 103 7.20 -7.40 21.88
N PRO A 104 7.09 -6.88 20.65
CA PRO A 104 6.19 -5.77 20.36
C PRO A 104 4.73 -6.11 20.69
N GLU A 105 4.09 -5.23 21.45
CA GLU A 105 2.70 -5.37 21.91
C GLU A 105 1.74 -4.49 21.12
N SER A 106 2.24 -3.53 20.34
CA SER A 106 1.45 -2.60 19.54
C SER A 106 1.93 -2.48 18.10
N LEU A 107 1.08 -1.95 17.22
CA LEU A 107 1.41 -1.74 15.81
C LEU A 107 2.63 -0.82 15.63
N VAL A 108 2.76 0.22 16.46
CA VAL A 108 3.90 1.15 16.43
C VAL A 108 5.20 0.46 16.82
N GLU A 109 5.19 -0.36 17.88
CA GLU A 109 6.39 -1.11 18.28
C GLU A 109 6.81 -2.12 17.22
N TRP A 110 5.84 -2.78 16.58
CA TRP A 110 6.11 -3.64 15.41
C TRP A 110 6.73 -2.83 14.27
N GLY A 111 6.19 -1.65 13.96
CA GLY A 111 6.75 -0.78 12.93
C GLY A 111 8.18 -0.34 13.22
N ALA A 112 8.48 0.07 14.46
CA ALA A 112 9.83 0.42 14.90
C ALA A 112 10.80 -0.77 14.75
N LEU A 113 10.40 -1.96 15.18
CA LEU A 113 11.19 -3.19 15.01
C LEU A 113 11.46 -3.50 13.52
N ILE A 114 10.42 -3.43 12.68
CA ILE A 114 10.52 -3.73 11.26
C ILE A 114 11.46 -2.76 10.56
N LEU A 115 11.39 -1.47 10.87
CA LEU A 115 12.30 -0.45 10.33
C LEU A 115 13.76 -0.71 10.74
N ARG A 116 13.99 -1.22 11.96
CA ARG A 116 15.33 -1.62 12.46
C ARG A 116 15.81 -2.99 11.93
N THR A 117 14.94 -3.77 11.31
CA THR A 117 15.29 -5.08 10.75
C THR A 117 16.04 -4.89 9.43
N SER A 118 17.33 -5.26 9.39
CA SER A 118 18.18 -5.17 8.21
C SER A 118 17.92 -6.27 7.19
N ASN A 119 17.63 -7.48 7.66
CA ASN A 119 17.42 -8.64 6.81
C ASN A 119 16.09 -8.53 6.03
N PRO A 120 16.10 -8.59 4.69
CA PRO A 120 14.90 -8.37 3.88
C PRO A 120 13.85 -9.47 4.03
N ASP A 121 14.26 -10.74 4.17
CA ASP A 121 13.31 -11.85 4.38
C ASP A 121 12.62 -11.73 5.74
N LEU A 122 13.40 -11.41 6.78
CA LEU A 122 12.84 -11.16 8.10
C LEU A 122 11.88 -9.97 8.08
N LYS A 123 12.25 -8.85 7.43
CA LYS A 123 11.40 -7.66 7.31
C LYS A 123 10.04 -7.98 6.67
N VAL A 124 10.03 -8.75 5.58
CA VAL A 124 8.79 -9.22 4.92
C VAL A 124 7.93 -10.06 5.87
N ASN A 125 8.57 -11.00 6.57
CA ASN A 125 7.92 -11.93 7.48
C ASN A 125 7.29 -11.23 8.69
N LEU A 126 8.04 -10.31 9.32
CA LEU A 126 7.55 -9.49 10.42
C LEU A 126 6.41 -8.56 9.97
N THR A 127 6.51 -7.99 8.76
CA THR A 127 5.43 -7.16 8.18
C THR A 127 4.12 -7.93 8.09
N ARG A 128 4.13 -9.12 7.49
CA ARG A 128 2.94 -9.97 7.37
C ARG A 128 2.38 -10.36 8.74
N HIS A 129 3.26 -10.69 9.69
CA HIS A 129 2.86 -11.06 11.05
C HIS A 129 2.16 -9.89 11.78
N ALA A 130 2.80 -8.71 11.80
CA ALA A 130 2.27 -7.53 12.48
C ALA A 130 0.93 -7.06 11.88
N VAL A 131 0.83 -7.02 10.54
CA VAL A 131 -0.44 -6.69 9.86
C VAL A 131 -1.51 -7.74 10.18
N GLY A 132 -1.15 -9.02 10.24
CA GLY A 132 -2.05 -10.11 10.62
C GLY A 132 -2.62 -9.95 12.03
N LEU A 133 -1.75 -9.68 13.02
CA LEU A 133 -2.15 -9.41 14.40
C LEU A 133 -3.07 -8.19 14.50
N PHE A 134 -2.67 -7.08 13.85
CA PHE A 134 -3.44 -5.86 13.87
C PHE A 134 -4.81 -6.06 13.25
N ARG A 135 -4.91 -6.71 12.09
CA ARG A 135 -6.17 -7.00 11.40
C ARG A 135 -7.14 -7.81 12.25
N LYS A 136 -6.63 -8.78 13.03
CA LYS A 136 -7.44 -9.59 13.98
C LYS A 136 -7.90 -8.80 15.20
N GLY A 137 -7.24 -7.69 15.53
CA GLY A 137 -7.48 -6.92 16.74
C GLY A 137 -6.68 -7.41 17.95
N ASP A 138 -5.69 -8.28 17.72
CA ASP A 138 -4.86 -8.87 18.77
C ASP A 138 -3.87 -7.85 19.38
N ILE A 139 -3.55 -6.79 18.62
CA ILE A 139 -2.70 -5.68 19.06
C ILE A 139 -3.38 -4.31 18.84
N PRO A 140 -3.22 -3.35 19.77
CA PRO A 140 -3.64 -1.96 19.59
C PRO A 140 -2.70 -1.18 18.65
N ILE A 141 -3.07 0.07 18.33
CA ILE A 141 -2.20 0.98 17.57
C ILE A 141 -0.98 1.38 18.41
N LEU A 142 -1.25 1.86 19.62
CA LEU A 142 -0.26 2.27 20.62
C LEU A 142 -0.30 1.28 21.79
N ALA A 143 0.84 1.04 22.44
CA ALA A 143 0.91 0.21 23.63
C ALA A 143 0.11 0.81 24.79
N LEU A 144 -0.33 -0.04 25.72
CA LEU A 144 -1.06 0.36 26.92
C LEU A 144 -0.14 0.73 28.09
N SER A 145 1.13 0.32 28.03
CA SER A 145 2.18 0.58 29.01
C SER A 145 3.24 1.53 28.44
N THR A 146 4.16 2.00 29.28
CA THR A 146 5.30 2.83 28.83
C THR A 146 6.25 1.99 27.97
N THR A 147 6.11 2.13 26.65
CA THR A 147 7.05 1.63 25.66
C THR A 147 8.43 2.27 25.86
N PRO A 148 9.55 1.52 25.83
CA PRO A 148 10.88 2.11 25.79
C PRO A 148 11.01 3.06 24.60
N GLU A 149 11.68 4.20 24.77
CA GLU A 149 11.75 5.28 23.76
C GLU A 149 12.25 4.78 22.39
N GLU A 150 13.13 3.78 22.37
CA GLU A 150 13.67 3.17 21.16
C GLU A 150 12.62 2.43 20.30
N PHE A 151 11.50 2.02 20.88
CA PHE A 151 10.38 1.35 20.22
C PHE A 151 9.16 2.26 20.03
N SER A 152 9.16 3.45 20.64
CA SER A 152 8.06 4.42 20.50
C SER A 152 8.25 5.38 19.32
N LEU A 153 9.47 5.46 18.78
CA LEU A 153 9.81 6.27 17.60
C LEU A 153 10.44 5.40 16.50
N PRO A 154 10.09 5.64 15.22
CA PRO A 154 10.79 5.01 14.11
C PRO A 154 12.26 5.49 14.07
N PRO A 155 13.22 4.65 13.67
CA PRO A 155 14.58 5.10 13.44
C PRO A 155 14.61 6.16 12.33
N GLU A 156 15.60 7.07 12.36
CA GLU A 156 15.80 8.09 11.33
C GLU A 156 16.08 7.50 9.94
N THR A 157 16.69 6.32 9.89
CA THR A 157 16.89 5.56 8.66
C THR A 157 16.73 4.06 8.94
N PRO A 158 15.97 3.33 8.10
CA PRO A 158 15.81 1.90 8.21
C PRO A 158 17.14 1.18 8.08
N SER A 159 17.30 0.12 8.85
CA SER A 159 18.49 -0.70 8.78
C SER A 159 18.59 -1.40 7.41
N ARG A 160 19.83 -1.51 6.94
CA ARG A 160 20.21 -2.23 5.71
C ARG A 160 21.53 -2.93 5.99
N GLU A 161 21.59 -4.24 5.77
CA GLU A 161 22.83 -5.01 5.85
C GLU A 161 23.36 -5.36 4.47
N SER A 162 24.67 -5.49 4.33
CA SER A 162 25.31 -6.18 3.19
C SER A 162 24.95 -5.63 1.80
N VAL A 163 24.77 -4.32 1.66
CA VAL A 163 24.46 -3.66 0.38
C VAL A 163 25.38 -2.47 0.10
N GLN A 164 25.78 -2.32 -1.16
CA GLN A 164 26.51 -1.14 -1.61
C GLN A 164 25.54 0.01 -1.88
N MET A 165 25.54 1.02 -1.00
CA MET A 165 24.75 2.25 -1.19
C MET A 165 25.51 3.24 -2.07
N VAL A 166 24.85 3.76 -3.11
CA VAL A 166 25.38 4.81 -4.00
C VAL A 166 24.43 5.99 -4.09
N ARG A 167 24.90 7.13 -4.61
CA ARG A 167 24.06 8.32 -4.74
C ARG A 167 22.97 8.11 -5.81
N PRO A 168 21.80 8.77 -5.68
CA PRO A 168 20.81 8.80 -6.76
C PRO A 168 21.44 9.32 -8.07
N GLY A 169 21.54 8.45 -9.07
CA GLY A 169 22.17 8.75 -10.37
C GLY A 169 23.43 7.94 -10.66
N ASP A 170 24.10 7.42 -9.63
CA ASP A 170 25.31 6.59 -9.77
C ASP A 170 24.99 5.10 -9.91
N VAL A 171 23.73 4.71 -9.68
CA VAL A 171 23.24 3.37 -10.03
C VAL A 171 23.24 3.19 -11.55
N LEU A 172 23.59 1.98 -12.00
CA LEU A 172 23.49 1.60 -13.41
C LEU A 172 22.08 1.91 -13.92
N LYS A 173 21.98 2.71 -14.98
CA LYS A 173 20.69 3.07 -15.58
C LYS A 173 19.86 1.81 -15.83
N ARG A 174 18.58 1.85 -15.47
CA ARG A 174 17.63 0.76 -15.73
C ARG A 174 17.76 0.35 -17.20
N GLY A 175 18.13 -0.91 -17.42
CA GLY A 175 18.26 -1.46 -18.76
C GLY A 175 16.91 -1.49 -19.48
N LYS A 176 16.90 -1.55 -20.81
CA LYS A 176 15.65 -1.63 -21.60
C LYS A 176 14.97 -3.02 -21.54
N GLY A 177 15.41 -3.92 -20.66
CA GLY A 177 14.85 -5.28 -20.49
C GLY A 177 15.15 -6.29 -21.59
N GLY A 178 15.79 -5.88 -22.71
CA GLY A 178 16.01 -6.77 -23.86
C GLY A 178 17.14 -7.81 -23.71
N SER A 179 18.01 -7.69 -22.71
CA SER A 179 19.08 -8.68 -22.42
C SER A 179 18.95 -9.20 -20.99
N LEU A 180 19.51 -10.37 -20.70
CA LEU A 180 19.51 -10.95 -19.34
C LEU A 180 20.03 -9.96 -18.30
N ALA A 181 21.20 -9.35 -18.54
CA ALA A 181 21.77 -8.33 -17.64
C ALA A 181 20.84 -7.13 -17.44
N ASN A 182 20.11 -6.71 -18.49
CA ASN A 182 19.15 -5.61 -18.37
C ASN A 182 17.88 -5.99 -17.60
N ARG A 183 17.43 -7.25 -17.69
CA ARG A 183 16.32 -7.77 -16.88
C ARG A 183 16.68 -7.86 -15.41
N ILE A 184 17.87 -8.39 -15.10
CA ILE A 184 18.42 -8.42 -13.73
C ILE A 184 18.45 -7.01 -13.14
N LYS A 185 19.02 -6.02 -13.87
CA LYS A 185 19.04 -4.61 -13.42
C LYS A 185 17.65 -4.02 -13.22
N LEU A 186 16.69 -4.35 -14.08
CA LEU A 186 15.31 -3.88 -13.95
C LEU A 186 14.65 -4.44 -12.69
N LEU A 187 14.69 -5.76 -12.52
CA LEU A 187 14.04 -6.45 -11.40
C LEU A 187 14.70 -6.13 -10.06
N HIS A 188 16.03 -6.05 -10.01
CA HIS A 188 16.74 -5.62 -8.80
C HIS A 188 16.36 -4.19 -8.41
N ALA A 189 16.29 -3.26 -9.38
CA ALA A 189 15.87 -1.89 -9.11
C ALA A 189 14.41 -1.79 -8.63
N LEU A 190 13.50 -2.59 -9.18
CA LEU A 190 12.11 -2.66 -8.72
C LEU A 190 12.04 -3.28 -7.31
N ALA A 191 12.74 -4.38 -7.05
CA ALA A 191 12.79 -4.99 -5.71
C ALA A 191 13.36 -4.00 -4.67
N ASN A 192 14.36 -3.20 -5.02
CA ASN A 192 14.84 -2.14 -4.14
C ASN A 192 13.77 -1.07 -3.85
N ILE A 193 12.94 -0.71 -4.83
CA ILE A 193 11.81 0.19 -4.63
C ILE A 193 10.81 -0.43 -3.66
N GLU A 194 10.39 -1.68 -3.86
CA GLU A 194 9.40 -2.32 -2.99
C GLU A 194 9.92 -2.50 -1.56
N LEU A 195 11.21 -2.80 -1.37
CA LEU A 195 11.78 -2.87 -0.03
C LEU A 195 11.75 -1.51 0.68
N TRP A 196 12.02 -0.41 -0.05
CA TRP A 196 11.82 0.93 0.47
C TRP A 196 10.34 1.24 0.72
N ALA A 197 9.42 0.75 -0.11
CA ALA A 197 7.99 0.96 0.03
C ALA A 197 7.44 0.29 1.31
N ILE A 198 7.94 -0.91 1.66
CA ILE A 198 7.67 -1.55 2.97
C ILE A 198 8.05 -0.59 4.11
N ASP A 199 9.25 -0.02 4.08
CA ASP A 199 9.71 0.90 5.11
C ASP A 199 8.90 2.20 5.12
N LEU A 200 8.54 2.75 3.96
CA LEU A 200 7.73 3.95 3.87
C LEU A 200 6.34 3.76 4.49
N ALA A 201 5.72 2.61 4.24
CA ALA A 201 4.44 2.25 4.82
C ALA A 201 4.52 2.06 6.35
N TRP A 202 5.61 1.46 6.86
CA TRP A 202 5.82 1.36 8.31
C TRP A 202 6.21 2.69 8.96
N ASP A 203 6.96 3.54 8.27
CA ASP A 203 7.35 4.86 8.78
C ASP A 203 6.13 5.75 8.95
N ILE A 204 5.21 5.80 7.97
CA ILE A 204 4.00 6.63 8.13
C ILE A 204 3.09 6.11 9.24
N ILE A 205 2.99 4.79 9.43
CA ILE A 205 2.25 4.16 10.54
C ILE A 205 2.86 4.56 11.89
N THR A 206 4.18 4.47 12.01
CA THR A 206 4.89 4.59 13.28
C THR A 206 5.07 6.06 13.65
N ARG A 207 5.57 6.87 12.72
CA ARG A 207 5.93 8.28 12.93
C ARG A 207 4.73 9.16 13.28
N PHE A 208 3.60 8.92 12.63
CA PHE A 208 2.41 9.75 12.76
C PHE A 208 1.31 9.10 13.60
N ALA A 209 1.62 8.05 14.38
CA ALA A 209 0.63 7.34 15.17
C ALA A 209 -0.10 8.22 16.20
N GLN A 210 0.59 9.24 16.70
CA GLN A 210 0.06 10.21 17.67
C GLN A 210 -0.38 11.54 17.02
N GLU A 211 -0.33 11.63 15.68
CA GLU A 211 -0.73 12.83 14.94
C GLU A 211 -2.22 13.12 15.18
N LYS A 212 -2.53 14.41 15.35
CA LYS A 212 -3.89 14.87 15.61
C LYS A 212 -4.36 15.83 14.54
N ILE A 213 -5.46 15.48 13.87
CA ILE A 213 -6.16 16.37 12.95
C ILE A 213 -7.30 17.04 13.73
N ASN A 214 -7.20 18.36 13.92
CA ASN A 214 -8.18 19.14 14.68
C ASN A 214 -8.48 18.53 16.07
N GLY A 215 -7.41 18.24 16.82
CA GLY A 215 -7.48 17.69 18.18
C GLY A 215 -7.84 16.20 18.26
N LYS A 216 -8.16 15.54 17.14
CA LYS A 216 -8.53 14.11 17.11
C LYS A 216 -7.39 13.27 16.53
N LEU A 217 -7.07 12.16 17.19
CA LEU A 217 -6.13 11.17 16.65
C LEU A 217 -6.62 10.61 15.32
N LEU A 218 -5.66 10.15 14.50
CA LEU A 218 -5.97 9.40 13.30
C LEU A 218 -6.79 8.13 13.65
N PRO A 219 -7.82 7.82 12.86
CA PRO A 219 -8.66 6.66 13.14
C PRO A 219 -7.99 5.36 12.70
N ARG A 220 -8.41 4.23 13.28
CA ARG A 220 -7.90 2.87 13.00
C ARG A 220 -7.84 2.52 11.50
N ALA A 221 -8.74 3.07 10.70
CA ALA A 221 -8.74 2.88 9.25
C ALA A 221 -7.42 3.33 8.60
N PHE A 222 -6.78 4.40 9.10
CA PHE A 222 -5.48 4.90 8.60
C PHE A 222 -4.42 3.82 8.66
N PHE A 223 -4.29 3.25 9.84
CA PHE A 223 -3.34 2.19 10.14
C PHE A 223 -3.68 0.89 9.41
N THR A 224 -4.96 0.63 9.17
CA THR A 224 -5.41 -0.54 8.41
C THR A 224 -5.04 -0.40 6.92
N ASP A 225 -5.20 0.79 6.35
CA ASP A 225 -4.85 1.05 4.96
C ASP A 225 -3.35 0.98 4.73
N PHE A 226 -2.55 1.69 5.53
CA PHE A 226 -1.09 1.65 5.37
C PHE A 226 -0.50 0.29 5.78
N GLY A 227 -1.14 -0.43 6.71
CA GLY A 227 -0.79 -1.83 7.00
C GLY A 227 -1.07 -2.74 5.80
N LYS A 228 -2.15 -2.49 5.04
CA LYS A 228 -2.42 -3.20 3.79
C LYS A 228 -1.38 -2.88 2.72
N VAL A 229 -1.02 -1.61 2.55
CA VAL A 229 0.08 -1.18 1.66
C VAL A 229 1.36 -1.92 2.04
N ALA A 230 1.79 -1.88 3.32
CA ALA A 230 2.99 -2.59 3.77
C ALA A 230 2.96 -4.10 3.44
N GLU A 231 1.82 -4.77 3.63
CA GLU A 231 1.65 -6.19 3.29
C GLU A 231 1.72 -6.44 1.77
N ASP A 232 1.18 -5.54 0.95
CA ASP A 232 1.28 -5.61 -0.52
C ASP A 232 2.71 -5.36 -1.00
N GLU A 233 3.43 -4.38 -0.45
CA GLU A 233 4.84 -4.17 -0.81
C GLU A 233 5.73 -5.35 -0.39
N ALA A 234 5.43 -5.98 0.75
CA ALA A 234 6.09 -7.21 1.17
C ALA A 234 5.84 -8.37 0.19
N LYS A 235 4.64 -8.43 -0.41
CA LYS A 235 4.31 -9.37 -1.48
C LYS A 235 5.02 -8.99 -2.79
N HIS A 236 5.03 -7.72 -3.18
CA HIS A 236 5.69 -7.23 -4.40
C HIS A 236 7.19 -7.53 -4.37
N PHE A 237 7.86 -7.21 -3.26
CA PHE A 237 9.26 -7.54 -3.03
C PHE A 237 9.53 -9.04 -3.19
N THR A 238 8.67 -9.89 -2.61
CA THR A 238 8.83 -11.35 -2.71
C THR A 238 8.72 -11.83 -4.16
N LEU A 239 7.70 -11.38 -4.89
CA LEU A 239 7.49 -11.72 -6.30
C LEU A 239 8.67 -11.32 -7.19
N LEU A 240 9.21 -10.11 -6.97
CA LEU A 240 10.35 -9.60 -7.74
C LEU A 240 11.64 -10.32 -7.39
N ARG A 241 11.85 -10.65 -6.11
CA ARG A 241 13.03 -11.38 -5.65
C ARG A 241 13.04 -12.83 -6.18
N GLU A 242 11.89 -13.50 -6.19
CA GLU A 242 11.74 -14.81 -6.84
C GLU A 242 12.05 -14.73 -8.34
N ALA A 243 11.53 -13.72 -9.04
CA ALA A 243 11.85 -13.50 -10.44
C ALA A 243 13.34 -13.24 -10.67
N LEU A 244 13.99 -12.46 -9.82
CA LEU A 244 15.41 -12.17 -9.89
C LEU A 244 16.25 -13.45 -9.68
N ARG A 245 15.88 -14.29 -8.72
CA ARG A 245 16.53 -15.58 -8.43
C ARG A 245 16.43 -16.56 -9.60
N ARG A 246 15.30 -16.59 -10.31
CA ARG A 246 15.18 -17.38 -11.56
C ARG A 246 16.16 -16.93 -12.65
N LEU A 247 16.59 -15.67 -12.62
CA LEU A 247 17.59 -15.13 -13.54
C LEU A 247 19.05 -15.31 -13.03
N GLY A 248 19.25 -15.99 -11.91
CA GLY A 248 20.58 -16.27 -11.34
C GLY A 248 21.20 -15.09 -10.58
N SER A 249 20.37 -14.20 -10.02
CA SER A 249 20.81 -13.08 -9.17
C SER A 249 19.90 -12.94 -7.95
N ASP A 250 20.30 -12.18 -6.93
CA ASP A 250 19.45 -11.85 -5.77
C ASP A 250 19.46 -10.36 -5.45
N TRP A 251 18.49 -9.93 -4.65
CA TRP A 251 18.47 -8.57 -4.13
C TRP A 251 19.73 -8.32 -3.28
N GLY A 252 20.35 -7.16 -3.47
CA GLY A 252 21.60 -6.78 -2.83
C GLY A 252 22.89 -7.04 -3.64
N GLU A 253 22.83 -7.83 -4.72
CA GLU A 253 24.02 -8.11 -5.56
C GLU A 253 24.43 -6.94 -6.47
N LEU A 254 23.51 -6.02 -6.77
CA LEU A 254 23.79 -4.76 -7.46
C LEU A 254 23.69 -3.57 -6.49
N PRO A 255 24.41 -2.46 -6.75
CA PRO A 255 24.32 -1.25 -5.93
C PRO A 255 22.90 -0.68 -5.86
N ILE A 256 22.54 -0.15 -4.69
CA ILE A 256 21.24 0.47 -4.43
C ILE A 256 21.37 1.97 -4.13
N HIS A 257 20.27 2.70 -4.22
CA HIS A 257 20.18 4.09 -3.76
C HIS A 257 18.97 4.27 -2.83
N ASP A 258 19.00 5.32 -2.02
CA ASP A 258 18.00 5.66 -1.00
C ASP A 258 17.11 6.85 -1.40
N GLY A 259 17.00 7.14 -2.69
CA GLY A 259 16.31 8.34 -3.20
C GLY A 259 14.84 8.46 -2.76
N LEU A 260 14.13 7.33 -2.58
CA LEU A 260 12.78 7.32 -2.00
C LEU A 260 12.79 7.73 -0.53
N TRP A 261 13.75 7.23 0.24
CA TRP A 261 13.91 7.55 1.65
C TRP A 261 14.39 8.98 1.89
N GLN A 262 15.09 9.60 0.93
CA GLN A 262 15.38 11.04 0.98
C GLN A 262 14.09 11.86 1.07
N SER A 263 13.11 11.60 0.18
CA SER A 263 11.80 12.26 0.26
C SER A 263 11.05 11.98 1.57
N ALA A 264 11.26 10.81 2.17
CA ALA A 264 10.71 10.50 3.48
C ALA A 264 11.33 11.38 4.57
N ARG A 265 12.66 11.49 4.61
CA ARG A 265 13.37 12.36 5.56
C ARG A 265 12.94 13.82 5.41
N ASP A 266 12.84 14.31 4.17
CA ASP A 266 12.44 15.69 3.89
C ASP A 266 11.00 16.01 4.33
N THR A 267 10.15 15.00 4.46
CA THR A 267 8.74 15.13 4.88
C THR A 267 8.45 14.51 6.25
N SER A 268 9.48 14.13 7.02
CA SER A 268 9.33 13.45 8.32
C SER A 268 8.56 14.28 9.35
N HIS A 269 8.58 15.60 9.20
CA HIS A 269 7.95 16.57 10.10
C HIS A 269 6.47 16.82 9.82
N SER A 270 5.90 16.27 8.74
CA SER A 270 4.58 16.65 8.26
C SER A 270 3.85 15.48 7.60
N LEU A 271 2.78 15.00 8.24
CA LEU A 271 1.95 13.92 7.69
C LEU A 271 1.37 14.28 6.32
N ILE A 272 0.92 15.54 6.16
CA ILE A 272 0.29 15.98 4.91
C ILE A 272 1.30 16.04 3.76
N SER A 273 2.53 16.51 4.04
CA SER A 273 3.63 16.51 3.08
C SER A 273 4.03 15.06 2.76
N ARG A 274 4.10 14.18 3.76
CA ARG A 274 4.41 12.76 3.58
C ARG A 274 3.41 12.08 2.64
N ILE A 275 2.11 12.28 2.86
CA ILE A 275 1.06 11.73 1.99
C ILE A 275 1.19 12.28 0.57
N CYS A 276 1.40 13.58 0.40
CA CYS A 276 1.50 14.18 -0.94
C CYS A 276 2.72 13.66 -1.71
N ILE A 277 3.89 13.63 -1.07
CA ILE A 277 5.14 13.29 -1.76
C ILE A 277 5.29 11.78 -1.95
N ILE A 278 5.13 10.99 -0.90
CA ILE A 278 5.31 9.54 -1.00
C ILE A 278 4.09 8.92 -1.67
N HIS A 279 2.91 9.06 -1.06
CA HIS A 279 1.73 8.28 -1.44
C HIS A 279 0.95 8.80 -2.64
N LEU A 280 1.22 10.02 -3.11
CA LEU A 280 0.54 10.62 -4.27
C LEU A 280 1.47 11.04 -5.41
N VAL A 281 2.76 11.25 -5.17
CA VAL A 281 3.75 11.49 -6.24
C VAL A 281 4.52 10.22 -6.57
N HIS A 282 5.18 9.58 -5.60
CA HIS A 282 6.00 8.41 -5.86
C HIS A 282 5.16 7.17 -6.22
N GLU A 283 4.08 6.88 -5.49
CA GLU A 283 3.19 5.75 -5.84
C GLU A 283 2.51 5.97 -7.20
N ALA A 284 2.01 7.19 -7.46
CA ALA A 284 1.38 7.50 -8.74
C ALA A 284 2.37 7.43 -9.91
N ARG A 285 3.68 7.58 -9.64
CA ARG A 285 4.71 7.35 -10.65
C ARG A 285 4.79 5.88 -11.06
N GLY A 286 4.53 4.94 -10.15
CA GLY A 286 4.40 3.52 -10.46
C GLY A 286 3.36 3.27 -11.54
N LEU A 287 2.17 3.86 -11.40
CA LEU A 287 1.06 3.75 -12.37
C LEU A 287 1.43 4.19 -13.79
N ASP A 288 2.32 5.18 -13.91
CA ASP A 288 2.75 5.71 -15.21
C ASP A 288 3.81 4.81 -15.88
N VAL A 289 4.72 4.21 -15.08
CA VAL A 289 5.90 3.52 -15.61
C VAL A 289 5.71 2.02 -15.77
N ASN A 290 4.91 1.41 -14.90
CA ASN A 290 4.72 -0.04 -14.82
C ASN A 290 4.17 -0.62 -16.15
N PRO A 291 3.17 -0.02 -16.83
CA PRO A 291 2.66 -0.57 -18.10
C PRO A 291 3.75 -0.74 -19.17
N THR A 292 4.67 0.22 -19.24
CA THR A 292 5.80 0.16 -20.18
C THR A 292 6.77 -0.96 -19.81
N GLN A 293 7.03 -1.18 -18.52
CA GLN A 293 7.91 -2.24 -18.05
C GLN A 293 7.30 -3.63 -18.28
N ILE A 294 6.01 -3.80 -17.95
CA ILE A 294 5.24 -5.03 -18.20
C ILE A 294 5.31 -5.39 -19.69
N LYS A 295 5.03 -4.42 -20.58
CA LYS A 295 5.09 -4.63 -22.02
C LYS A 295 6.48 -5.10 -22.46
N ARG A 296 7.55 -4.44 -21.98
CA ARG A 296 8.93 -4.80 -22.36
C ARG A 296 9.33 -6.21 -21.94
N VAL A 297 8.98 -6.59 -20.71
CA VAL A 297 9.29 -7.93 -20.17
C VAL A 297 8.49 -8.99 -20.94
N ARG A 298 7.22 -8.72 -21.26
CA ARG A 298 6.38 -9.56 -22.12
C ARG A 298 6.93 -9.70 -23.53
N ASP A 299 7.30 -8.59 -24.18
CA ASP A 299 7.88 -8.58 -25.53
C ASP A 299 9.21 -9.36 -25.59
N ALA A 300 9.93 -9.45 -24.47
CA ALA A 300 11.15 -10.25 -24.32
C ALA A 300 10.89 -11.74 -24.03
N GLY A 301 9.62 -12.19 -24.02
CA GLY A 301 9.21 -13.58 -23.80
C GLY A 301 9.13 -14.02 -22.33
N ASP A 302 9.33 -13.11 -21.37
CA ASP A 302 9.33 -13.42 -19.94
C ASP A 302 7.92 -13.24 -19.34
N LEU A 303 7.03 -14.17 -19.69
CA LEU A 303 5.61 -14.08 -19.35
C LEU A 303 5.35 -14.18 -17.84
N GLU A 304 6.14 -14.96 -17.12
CA GLU A 304 6.00 -15.16 -15.68
C GLU A 304 6.31 -13.86 -14.92
N THR A 305 7.41 -13.18 -15.27
CA THR A 305 7.73 -11.89 -14.67
C THR A 305 6.71 -10.82 -15.06
N ALA A 306 6.20 -10.84 -16.30
CA ALA A 306 5.14 -9.93 -16.71
C ALA A 306 3.87 -10.10 -15.84
N GLN A 307 3.47 -11.34 -15.53
CA GLN A 307 2.33 -11.62 -14.64
C GLN A 307 2.57 -11.08 -13.22
N SER A 308 3.77 -11.25 -12.67
CA SER A 308 4.12 -10.66 -11.37
C SER A 308 3.98 -9.13 -11.38
N LEU A 309 4.48 -8.48 -12.43
CA LEU A 309 4.38 -7.02 -12.56
C LEU A 309 2.93 -6.54 -12.77
N GLU A 310 2.06 -7.33 -13.41
CA GLU A 310 0.64 -7.02 -13.54
C GLU A 310 -0.10 -7.07 -12.20
N ILE A 311 0.27 -8.00 -11.32
CA ILE A 311 -0.25 -8.07 -9.94
C ILE A 311 0.16 -6.79 -9.20
N ILE A 312 1.45 -6.46 -9.23
CA ILE A 312 1.99 -5.25 -8.59
C ILE A 312 1.23 -4.01 -9.09
N HIS A 313 1.14 -3.82 -10.41
CA HIS A 313 0.43 -2.68 -11.01
C HIS A 313 -1.03 -2.59 -10.58
N ALA A 314 -1.72 -3.72 -10.43
CA ALA A 314 -3.10 -3.71 -9.97
C ALA A 314 -3.21 -3.18 -8.53
N ASP A 315 -2.30 -3.57 -7.65
CA ASP A 315 -2.29 -3.18 -6.25
C ASP A 315 -1.88 -1.70 -6.06
N GLU A 316 -0.96 -1.18 -6.89
CA GLU A 316 -0.55 0.23 -6.89
C GLU A 316 -1.71 1.22 -6.99
N VAL A 317 -2.77 0.87 -7.74
CA VAL A 317 -3.98 1.72 -7.85
C VAL A 317 -4.61 1.90 -6.47
N THR A 318 -4.59 0.87 -5.63
CA THR A 318 -5.16 0.91 -4.28
C THR A 318 -4.26 1.66 -3.30
N HIS A 319 -2.94 1.66 -3.50
CA HIS A 319 -1.98 2.42 -2.70
C HIS A 319 -2.17 3.93 -2.92
N VAL A 320 -2.25 4.36 -4.18
CA VAL A 320 -2.54 5.75 -4.54
C VAL A 320 -3.93 6.17 -4.01
N ALA A 321 -4.93 5.28 -4.09
CA ALA A 321 -6.26 5.55 -3.54
C ALA A 321 -6.25 5.73 -2.01
N ALA A 322 -5.40 5.00 -1.28
CA ALA A 322 -5.18 5.22 0.14
C ALA A 322 -4.58 6.61 0.40
N GLY A 323 -3.53 7.00 -0.33
CA GLY A 323 -2.94 8.34 -0.24
C GLY A 323 -3.97 9.45 -0.50
N HIS A 324 -4.76 9.32 -1.57
CA HIS A 324 -5.76 10.31 -1.94
C HIS A 324 -6.86 10.45 -0.88
N ARG A 325 -7.35 9.32 -0.37
CA ARG A 325 -8.36 9.29 0.70
C ARG A 325 -7.87 9.97 1.97
N TRP A 326 -6.62 9.74 2.38
CA TRP A 326 -6.08 10.34 3.60
C TRP A 326 -5.76 11.83 3.45
N LEU A 327 -5.33 12.27 2.26
CA LEU A 327 -5.26 13.70 1.94
C LEU A 327 -6.64 14.35 2.06
N CYS A 328 -7.67 13.77 1.44
CA CYS A 328 -9.04 14.26 1.53
C CYS A 328 -9.54 14.29 2.98
N TYR A 329 -9.25 13.25 3.76
CA TYR A 329 -9.61 13.19 5.18
C TYR A 329 -8.99 14.35 5.95
N ILE A 330 -7.68 14.58 5.82
CA ILE A 330 -6.96 15.64 6.53
C ILE A 330 -7.54 17.00 6.14
N CYS A 331 -7.71 17.27 4.84
CA CYS A 331 -8.24 18.53 4.33
C CYS A 331 -9.69 18.81 4.77
N ASN A 332 -10.54 17.78 4.85
CA ASN A 332 -11.93 17.93 5.28
C ASN A 332 -12.09 18.11 6.80
N ASN A 333 -11.10 17.64 7.57
CA ASN A 333 -11.10 17.74 9.03
C ASN A 333 -10.19 18.87 9.55
N SER A 334 -9.47 19.59 8.69
CA SER A 334 -8.71 20.77 9.07
C SER A 334 -9.63 21.94 9.41
N VAL A 335 -9.14 22.88 10.24
CA VAL A 335 -9.85 24.11 10.60
C VAL A 335 -8.93 25.30 10.32
N PRO A 336 -9.23 26.15 9.31
CA PRO A 336 -10.32 26.01 8.33
C PRO A 336 -10.13 24.78 7.42
N LYS A 337 -11.22 24.34 6.77
CA LYS A 337 -11.14 23.30 5.74
C LYS A 337 -10.28 23.77 4.57
N THR A 338 -9.55 22.84 3.97
CA THR A 338 -8.68 23.12 2.82
C THR A 338 -9.09 22.28 1.62
N ALA A 339 -8.70 22.70 0.42
CA ALA A 339 -8.96 21.95 -0.81
C ALA A 339 -7.80 20.96 -1.08
N PRO A 340 -8.07 19.64 -1.23
CA PRO A 340 -7.03 18.64 -1.45
C PRO A 340 -6.08 18.95 -2.62
N VAL A 341 -6.61 19.38 -3.76
CA VAL A 341 -5.81 19.73 -4.95
C VAL A 341 -4.85 20.90 -4.65
N SER A 342 -5.35 21.95 -4.00
CA SER A 342 -4.53 23.12 -3.65
C SER A 342 -3.43 22.77 -2.66
N VAL A 343 -3.74 21.94 -1.66
CA VAL A 343 -2.77 21.43 -0.69
C VAL A 343 -1.73 20.57 -1.38
N PHE A 344 -2.14 19.57 -2.16
CA PHE A 344 -1.22 18.71 -2.90
C PHE A 344 -0.25 19.54 -3.75
N ARG A 345 -0.77 20.49 -4.53
CA ARG A 345 0.05 21.35 -5.38
C ARG A 345 1.08 22.16 -4.58
N LYS A 346 0.67 22.72 -3.44
CA LYS A 346 1.55 23.45 -2.52
C LYS A 346 2.64 22.54 -1.95
N GLU A 347 2.27 21.36 -1.44
CA GLU A 347 3.21 20.43 -0.82
C GLU A 347 4.24 19.92 -1.83
N VAL A 348 3.81 19.55 -3.04
CA VAL A 348 4.73 19.12 -4.11
C VAL A 348 5.65 20.25 -4.55
N LYS A 349 5.15 21.49 -4.70
CA LYS A 349 6.03 22.64 -5.03
C LYS A 349 7.09 22.90 -3.96
N THR A 350 6.78 22.60 -2.70
CA THR A 350 7.64 22.89 -1.56
C THR A 350 8.65 21.77 -1.30
N HIS A 351 8.24 20.51 -1.47
CA HIS A 351 9.00 19.33 -1.02
C HIS A 351 9.41 18.37 -2.14
N PHE A 352 8.97 18.58 -3.39
CA PHE A 352 9.40 17.76 -4.53
C PHE A 352 10.40 18.51 -5.41
N PHE A 353 11.67 18.11 -5.32
CA PHE A 353 12.74 18.67 -6.14
C PHE A 353 12.74 18.05 -7.54
N GLY A 354 11.81 18.51 -8.39
CA GLY A 354 11.68 18.07 -9.77
C GLY A 354 10.35 18.45 -10.40
N LYS A 355 10.15 18.05 -11.67
CA LYS A 355 8.85 18.13 -12.34
C LYS A 355 8.17 16.77 -12.29
N LEU A 356 6.85 16.75 -12.13
CA LEU A 356 6.05 15.57 -12.42
C LEU A 356 6.26 15.21 -13.90
N LYS A 357 6.62 13.96 -14.19
CA LYS A 357 7.09 13.56 -15.53
C LYS A 357 5.98 12.86 -16.32
N PRO A 358 5.46 13.46 -17.41
CA PRO A 358 4.58 12.76 -18.34
C PRO A 358 5.33 11.63 -19.09
N PRO A 359 4.61 10.71 -19.78
CA PRO A 359 3.14 10.63 -19.85
C PRO A 359 2.53 10.14 -18.53
N PHE A 360 1.36 10.66 -18.19
CA PHE A 360 0.58 10.21 -17.03
C PHE A 360 -0.41 9.12 -17.45
N ASN A 361 -0.55 8.08 -16.64
CA ASN A 361 -1.61 7.09 -16.82
C ASN A 361 -2.93 7.64 -16.27
N VAL A 362 -3.62 8.44 -17.07
CA VAL A 362 -4.86 9.13 -16.69
C VAL A 362 -5.93 8.15 -16.21
N GLU A 363 -6.04 6.98 -16.86
CA GLU A 363 -7.06 5.98 -16.53
C GLU A 363 -6.85 5.40 -15.13
N ASP A 364 -5.63 4.93 -14.82
CA ASP A 364 -5.36 4.32 -13.51
C ASP A 364 -5.25 5.34 -12.39
N ARG A 365 -4.74 6.55 -12.66
CA ARG A 365 -4.78 7.67 -11.71
C ARG A 365 -6.22 8.04 -11.37
N ALA A 366 -7.12 8.10 -12.35
CA ALA A 366 -8.54 8.36 -12.13
C ALA A 366 -9.22 7.26 -11.29
N LYS A 367 -8.88 5.98 -11.52
CA LYS A 367 -9.35 4.86 -10.66
C LYS A 367 -8.91 5.02 -9.20
N ALA A 368 -7.74 5.61 -8.97
CA ALA A 368 -7.23 5.93 -7.64
C ALA A 368 -7.81 7.24 -7.05
N GLY A 369 -8.60 7.99 -7.81
CA GLY A 369 -9.19 9.27 -7.39
C GLY A 369 -8.34 10.51 -7.71
N LEU A 370 -7.23 10.36 -8.42
CA LEU A 370 -6.42 11.48 -8.91
C LEU A 370 -6.89 11.91 -10.30
N ASP A 371 -7.70 12.96 -10.35
CA ASP A 371 -8.05 13.62 -11.60
C ASP A 371 -6.90 14.54 -12.10
N PRO A 372 -6.92 14.96 -13.37
CA PRO A 372 -5.87 15.80 -13.96
C PRO A 372 -5.54 17.08 -13.19
N SER A 373 -6.49 17.65 -12.44
CA SER A 373 -6.24 18.86 -11.64
C SER A 373 -5.17 18.69 -10.58
N PHE A 374 -4.81 17.46 -10.19
CA PHE A 374 -3.70 17.21 -9.29
C PHE A 374 -2.34 17.40 -9.96
N TYR A 375 -2.15 16.98 -11.22
CA TYR A 375 -0.83 16.76 -11.81
C TYR A 375 -0.59 17.41 -13.17
N GLU A 376 -1.61 17.93 -13.82
CA GLU A 376 -1.49 18.76 -15.03
C GLU A 376 -1.30 20.23 -14.67
N ASP A 377 -0.73 20.99 -15.61
CA ASP A 377 -0.44 22.43 -15.50
C ASP A 377 0.31 22.82 -14.21
N PHE A 378 1.30 21.99 -13.87
CA PHE A 378 2.11 22.07 -12.66
C PHE A 378 3.27 23.07 -12.74
#